data_AF-A0A2V5M4Z0-F1
#
_entry.id   AF-A0A2V5M4Z0-F1
#
_cell.length_a   1.000
_cell.length_b   1.000
_cell.length_c   1.000
_cell.angle_alpha   90.00
_cell.angle_beta   90.00
_cell.angle_gamma   90.00
#
_symmetry.space_group_name_H-M   'P 1'
#
loop_
_entity.id
_entity.type
_entity.pdbx_description
1 polymer ?
#
loop_
_entity_poly.entity_id
_entity_poly.type
_entity_poly.pdbx_seq_one_letter_code
_entity_poly.pdbx_strand_id
1 'polypeptide(L)'
;MRTLIPSILGLISCTGLCRGAIFPEYGPTTAGSHASLRGAIALAPDKAPLVVKRAIWAANQLRSKPYRFGGGHASFRDNGYDCSGTVSYAL
;
A
#
# COMPACT_ATOMS: atom_id res chain seq x y z
N MET A 1 19.97 -45.98 1.20
CA MET A 1 21.36 -46.00 1.69
C MET A 1 21.89 -44.59 1.51
N ARG A 2 22.32 -43.96 2.61
CA ARG A 2 22.67 -42.54 2.72
C ARG A 2 23.90 -42.19 1.86
N THR A 3 23.87 -41.05 1.18
CA THR A 3 25.06 -40.21 1.01
C THR A 3 24.71 -38.75 1.27
N LEU A 4 25.39 -38.22 2.29
CA LEU A 4 25.39 -36.84 2.75
C LEU A 4 26.34 -36.02 1.86
N ILE A 5 25.91 -34.85 1.41
CA ILE A 5 26.79 -33.80 0.88
C ILE A 5 26.59 -32.56 1.77
N PRO A 6 27.66 -31.99 2.36
CA PRO A 6 27.57 -30.91 3.34
C PRO A 6 27.60 -29.52 2.69
N SER A 7 26.98 -28.58 3.39
CA SER A 7 27.41 -27.18 3.56
C SER A 7 27.76 -26.35 2.32
N ILE A 8 26.76 -25.60 1.83
CA ILE A 8 26.98 -24.17 1.58
C ILE A 8 25.88 -23.43 2.35
N LEU A 9 26.25 -23.03 3.57
CA LEU A 9 25.54 -22.08 4.41
C LEU A 9 25.65 -20.70 3.73
N GLY A 10 24.86 -20.49 2.67
CA GLY A 10 24.58 -19.17 2.15
C GLY A 10 23.63 -18.49 3.13
N LEU A 11 24.20 -17.77 4.10
CA LEU A 11 23.47 -16.78 4.89
C LEU A 11 22.91 -15.72 3.94
N ILE A 12 21.73 -15.97 3.37
CA ILE A 12 20.85 -14.89 2.96
C ILE A 12 20.35 -14.29 4.27
N SER A 13 21.15 -13.38 4.80
CA SER A 13 20.73 -12.46 5.83
C SER A 13 19.57 -11.66 5.23
N CYS A 14 18.35 -12.10 5.49
CA CYS A 14 17.15 -11.32 5.23
C CYS A 14 17.10 -10.21 6.30
N THR A 15 18.13 -9.36 6.34
CA THR A 15 18.14 -8.15 7.14
C THR A 15 17.19 -7.16 6.48
N GLY A 16 15.95 -7.14 6.99
CA GLY A 16 15.18 -5.89 7.04
C GLY A 16 13.93 -5.80 6.19
N LEU A 17 12.98 -6.73 6.33
CA LEU A 17 11.56 -6.42 6.08
C LEU A 17 10.72 -6.34 7.37
N CYS A 18 11.31 -5.81 8.44
CA CYS A 18 10.55 -5.11 9.47
C CYS A 18 10.23 -3.68 9.00
N ARG A 19 9.48 -3.52 7.90
CA ARG A 19 8.80 -2.26 7.61
C ARG A 19 7.31 -2.49 7.76
N GLY A 20 6.80 -2.17 8.95
CA GLY A 20 5.38 -1.90 9.18
C GLY A 20 4.94 -0.60 8.51
N ALA A 21 5.25 -0.42 7.23
CA ALA A 21 4.78 0.73 6.47
C ALA A 21 3.28 0.53 6.23
N ILE A 22 2.46 1.32 6.92
CA ILE A 22 1.01 1.37 6.73
C ILE A 22 0.68 1.86 5.31
N PHE A 23 1.61 2.60 4.70
CA PHE A 23 1.47 3.21 3.38
C PHE A 23 2.28 2.49 2.31
N PRO A 24 1.75 2.40 1.08
CA PRO A 24 2.36 1.62 0.01
C PRO A 24 3.49 2.40 -0.68
N GLU A 25 4.61 1.72 -0.92
CA GLU A 25 5.78 2.30 -1.61
C GLU A 25 5.67 2.24 -3.14
N TYR A 26 4.84 1.33 -3.64
CA TYR A 26 4.58 1.11 -5.05
C TYR A 26 3.12 0.75 -5.25
N GLY A 27 2.62 0.93 -6.46
CA GLY A 27 1.25 0.60 -6.82
C GLY A 27 1.01 0.78 -8.31
N PRO A 28 -0.23 0.54 -8.78
CA PRO A 28 -0.54 0.58 -10.19
C PRO A 28 -0.48 2.01 -10.72
N THR A 29 0.03 2.16 -11.94
CA THR A 29 0.19 3.46 -12.60
C THR A 29 -0.43 3.49 -13.98
N THR A 30 -0.75 4.69 -14.45
CA THR A 30 -1.19 4.96 -15.81
C THR A 30 -0.27 6.00 -16.46
N ALA A 31 -0.13 5.94 -17.78
CA ALA A 31 0.77 6.84 -18.49
C ALA A 31 0.18 8.26 -18.58
N GLY A 32 1.05 9.27 -18.45
CA GLY A 32 0.70 10.67 -18.60
C GLY A 32 0.50 11.41 -17.27
N SER A 33 -0.23 12.52 -17.34
CA SER A 33 -0.43 13.46 -16.23
C SER A 33 -1.75 13.26 -15.48
N HIS A 34 -2.61 12.34 -15.90
CA HIS A 34 -3.94 12.13 -15.33
C HIS A 34 -4.04 10.77 -14.65
N ALA A 35 -4.76 10.72 -13.53
CA ALA A 35 -5.10 9.46 -12.88
C ALA A 35 -6.19 8.75 -13.70
N SER A 36 -6.25 7.42 -13.60
CA SER A 36 -7.27 6.62 -14.28
C SER A 36 -7.89 5.64 -13.29
N LEU A 37 -9.19 5.38 -13.42
CA LEU A 37 -9.89 4.36 -12.65
C LEU A 37 -10.15 3.15 -13.55
N ARG A 38 -9.63 1.97 -13.18
CA ARG A 38 -9.96 0.70 -13.86
C ARG A 38 -10.64 -0.24 -12.88
N GLY A 39 -11.94 -0.46 -13.08
CA GLY A 39 -12.77 -1.15 -12.10
C GLY A 39 -12.79 -0.36 -10.78
N ALA A 40 -12.46 -1.03 -9.68
CA ALA A 40 -12.38 -0.41 -8.34
C ALA A 40 -10.95 0.05 -7.96
N ILE A 41 -10.01 0.10 -8.90
CA ILE A 41 -8.61 0.46 -8.63
C ILE A 41 -8.25 1.78 -9.31
N ALA A 42 -7.78 2.75 -8.52
CA ALA A 42 -7.22 3.99 -9.04
C ALA A 42 -5.74 3.81 -9.41
N LEU A 43 -5.36 4.19 -10.62
CA LEU A 43 -4.00 4.12 -11.15
C LEU A 43 -3.39 5.51 -11.07
N ALA A 44 -2.25 5.62 -10.40
CA ALA A 44 -1.56 6.90 -10.26
C ALA A 44 -0.87 7.32 -11.58
N PRO A 45 -0.84 8.62 -11.93
CA PRO A 45 -0.12 9.07 -13.12
C PRO A 45 1.39 8.81 -12.96
N ASP A 46 2.03 8.26 -13.98
CA ASP A 46 3.48 7.99 -13.97
C ASP A 46 4.33 9.26 -13.90
N LYS A 47 3.85 10.39 -14.45
CA LYS A 47 4.49 11.70 -14.37
C LYS A 47 4.24 12.44 -13.05
N ALA A 48 3.40 11.92 -12.16
CA ALA A 48 3.11 12.57 -10.87
C ALA A 48 4.27 12.42 -9.87
N PRO A 49 4.48 13.38 -8.95
CA PRO A 49 5.40 13.23 -7.83
C PRO A 49 5.06 11.99 -6.98
N LEU A 50 6.08 11.39 -6.35
CA LEU A 50 5.90 10.16 -5.55
C LEU A 50 4.85 10.32 -4.45
N VAL A 51 4.78 11.48 -3.79
CA VAL A 51 3.80 11.76 -2.73
C VAL A 51 2.36 11.67 -3.24
N VAL A 52 2.09 12.15 -4.47
CA VAL A 52 0.75 12.05 -5.09
C VAL A 52 0.43 10.60 -5.44
N LYS A 53 1.41 9.86 -5.95
CA LYS A 53 1.24 8.43 -6.24
C LYS A 53 0.92 7.64 -4.98
N ARG A 54 1.65 7.89 -3.88
CA ARG A 54 1.42 7.26 -2.58
C ARG A 54 0.02 7.56 -2.03
N ALA A 55 -0.48 8.78 -2.17
CA ALA A 55 -1.84 9.12 -1.74
C ALA A 55 -2.90 8.29 -2.47
N ILE A 56 -2.79 8.16 -3.80
CA ILE A 56 -3.70 7.33 -4.61
C ILE A 56 -3.61 5.86 -4.19
N TRP A 57 -2.40 5.34 -4.01
CA TRP A 57 -2.18 3.96 -3.62
C TRP A 57 -2.66 3.67 -2.19
N ALA A 58 -2.51 4.62 -1.26
CA ALA A 58 -3.04 4.51 0.10
C ALA A 58 -4.58 4.44 0.07
N ALA A 59 -5.24 5.33 -0.68
CA ALA A 59 -6.69 5.30 -0.83
C ALA A 59 -7.20 3.97 -1.40
N ASN A 60 -6.47 3.34 -2.33
CA ASN A 60 -6.81 2.02 -2.85
C ASN A 60 -6.84 0.91 -1.79
N GLN A 61 -6.12 1.05 -0.66
CA GLN A 61 -6.19 0.08 0.44
C GLN A 61 -7.55 0.11 1.14
N LEU A 62 -8.23 1.26 1.11
CA LEU A 62 -9.52 1.45 1.77
C LEU A 62 -10.72 1.08 0.89
N ARG A 63 -10.54 0.84 -0.41
CA ARG A 63 -11.64 0.63 -1.37
C ARG A 63 -12.67 -0.44 -1.00
N SER A 64 -12.26 -1.45 -0.22
CA SER A 64 -13.11 -2.57 0.22
C SER A 64 -13.62 -2.40 1.65
N LYS A 65 -13.29 -1.29 2.31
CA LYS A 65 -13.74 -0.96 3.67
C LYS A 65 -15.09 -0.24 3.59
N PRO A 66 -16.04 -0.54 4.50
CA PRO A 66 -17.31 0.16 4.58
C PRO A 66 -17.13 1.64 4.97
N TYR A 67 -18.06 2.48 4.54
CA TYR A 67 -18.22 3.82 5.09
C TYR A 67 -18.74 3.72 6.53
N ARG A 68 -18.14 4.50 7.45
CA ARG A 68 -18.61 4.59 8.84
C ARG A 68 -18.39 5.99 9.37
N PHE A 69 -19.46 6.66 9.82
CA PHE A 69 -19.37 7.99 10.41
C PHE A 69 -18.40 8.00 11.62
N GLY A 70 -17.42 8.91 11.60
CA GLY A 70 -16.33 8.97 12.58
C GLY A 70 -15.25 7.89 12.41
N GLY A 71 -15.34 7.04 11.38
CA GLY A 71 -14.39 5.97 11.11
C GLY A 71 -13.03 6.52 10.66
N GLY A 72 -11.94 5.96 11.18
CA GLY A 72 -10.57 6.39 10.88
C GLY A 72 -10.07 7.58 11.70
N HIS A 73 -10.87 8.15 12.60
CA HIS A 73 -10.47 9.29 13.44
C HIS A 73 -9.59 8.89 14.64
N ALA A 74 -9.82 7.71 15.22
CA ALA A 74 -9.07 7.24 16.40
C ALA A 74 -7.79 6.46 16.05
N SER A 75 -7.71 5.90 14.84
CA SER A 75 -6.62 5.03 14.41
C SER A 75 -6.55 4.94 12.89
N PHE A 76 -5.34 4.91 12.34
CA PHE A 76 -5.09 4.59 10.92
C PHE A 76 -5.44 3.13 10.56
N ARG A 77 -5.64 2.26 11.55
CA ARG A 77 -6.13 0.89 11.33
C ARG A 77 -7.54 0.81 11.87
N ASP A 78 -8.50 0.95 10.97
CA ASP A 78 -9.92 0.86 11.26
C ASP A 78 -10.66 -0.11 10.31
N ASN A 79 -11.82 -0.58 10.76
CA ASN A 79 -12.75 -1.43 10.01
C ASN A 79 -13.65 -0.65 9.04
N GLY A 80 -13.65 0.68 9.08
CA GLY A 80 -14.43 1.55 8.20
C GLY A 80 -13.99 3.00 8.36
N TYR A 81 -14.23 3.82 7.32
CA TYR A 81 -13.73 5.19 7.23
C TYR A 81 -14.84 6.12 6.76
N ASP A 82 -14.90 7.34 7.27
CA ASP A 82 -15.71 8.39 6.68
C ASP A 82 -14.90 9.24 5.69
N CYS A 83 -15.45 10.38 5.26
CA CYS A 83 -14.79 11.27 4.31
C CYS A 83 -13.49 11.84 4.89
N SER A 84 -13.53 12.42 6.09
CA SER A 84 -12.37 13.02 6.76
C SER A 84 -11.33 11.99 7.19
N GLY A 85 -11.76 10.83 7.66
CA GLY A 85 -10.90 9.71 8.01
C GLY A 85 -10.21 9.10 6.80
N THR A 86 -10.90 9.00 5.66
CA THR A 86 -10.30 8.54 4.39
C THR A 86 -9.20 9.49 3.92
N VAL A 87 -9.46 10.81 3.96
CA VAL A 87 -8.47 11.83 3.59
C VAL A 87 -7.28 11.79 4.54
N SER A 88 -7.53 11.72 5.85
CA SER A 88 -6.48 11.67 6.88
C SER A 88 -5.62 10.41 6.78
N TYR A 89 -6.18 9.30 6.30
CA TYR A 89 -5.41 8.09 6.03
C TYR A 89 -4.56 8.21 4.77
N ALA A 90 -5.03 8.91 3.73
CA ALA A 90 -4.32 8.99 2.45
C ALA A 90 -3.23 10.07 2.38
N LEU A 91 -3.30 11.11 3.23
CA LEU A 91 -2.44 12.30 3.21
C LEU A 91 -1.69 12.49 4.52
#